data_AF-A0A9W7KUA9-F1
#
_entry.id   AF-A0A9W7KUA9-F1
#
_cell.length_a   1.000
_cell.length_b   1.000
_cell.length_c   1.000
_cell.angle_alpha   90.00
_cell.angle_beta   90.00
_cell.angle_gamma   90.00
#
_symmetry.space_group_name_H-M   'P 1'
#
loop_
_entity.id
_entity.type
_entity.pdbx_description
1 polymer ?
#
loop_
_entity_poly.entity_id
_entity_poly.type
_entity_poly.pdbx_seq_one_letter_code
_entity_poly.pdbx_strand_id
1 'polypeptide(L)'
;MFIATIINNKVFGVKQYVAAGCICAGLVLYAAADWTLAPSFRPFGLVLVFLSICADSVLPNAQEKLFVSGSSRSEVTYYVNVLVLVAMTFSTLLSGDLLSTWAFASENPTAALYLTMYTVISYVAIGVHMNVINKFGGVTCVLLGTGRKAMTIMLSFIIFPKQFSWFYVFGSSLVLGGLTYSGLDKANNRNAPKMPKAKNSSPELREKSLNNNLNEDEEQPLCK
;
A
#
# COMPACT_ATOMS: atom_id res chain seq x y z
N MET A 1 1.98 2.35 8.56
CA MET A 1 2.95 3.42 8.91
C MET A 1 4.25 2.83 9.45
N PHE A 2 4.21 1.95 10.45
CA PHE A 2 5.41 1.27 10.98
C PHE A 2 6.29 0.62 9.90
N ILE A 3 5.71 -0.21 9.02
CA ILE A 3 6.42 -0.85 7.90
C ILE A 3 7.01 0.18 6.92
N ALA A 4 6.34 1.31 6.71
CA ALA A 4 6.86 2.39 5.86
C ALA A 4 8.05 3.12 6.52
N THR A 5 8.07 3.23 7.85
CA THR A 5 9.23 3.77 8.59
C THR A 5 10.43 2.84 8.49
N ILE A 6 10.23 1.52 8.62
CA ILE A 6 11.33 0.55 8.51
C ILE A 6 11.88 0.46 7.08
N ILE A 7 11.01 0.37 6.07
CA ILE A 7 11.43 0.12 4.68
C ILE A 7 11.98 1.39 4.01
N ASN A 8 11.32 2.54 4.25
CA ASN A 8 11.59 3.79 3.54
C ASN A 8 12.21 4.89 4.43
N ASN A 9 12.52 4.61 5.71
CA ASN A 9 13.03 5.58 6.69
C ASN A 9 12.23 6.89 6.74
N LYS A 10 10.91 6.81 6.52
CA LYS A 10 10.03 7.98 6.58
C LYS A 10 9.59 8.26 8.00
N VAL A 11 9.86 9.48 8.44
CA VAL A 11 9.28 10.08 9.66
C VAL A 11 7.91 10.65 9.34
N PHE A 12 6.92 10.27 10.15
CA PHE A 12 5.55 10.77 10.05
C PHE A 12 5.30 11.79 11.17
N GLY A 13 4.60 12.87 10.86
CA GLY A 13 4.24 13.89 11.85
C GLY A 13 3.13 13.40 12.78
N VAL A 14 3.05 14.01 13.97
CA VAL A 14 2.03 13.68 15.00
C VAL A 14 0.60 13.74 14.44
N LYS A 15 0.31 14.72 13.57
CA LYS A 15 -1.00 14.87 12.91
C LYS A 15 -1.44 13.64 12.11
N GLN A 16 -0.50 12.94 11.48
CA GLN A 16 -0.79 11.76 10.67
C GLN A 16 -1.04 10.51 11.53
N TYR A 17 -0.38 10.43 12.69
CA TYR A 17 -0.67 9.40 13.69
C TYR A 17 -2.05 9.60 14.34
N VAL A 18 -2.43 10.85 14.65
CA VAL A 18 -3.77 11.17 15.16
C VAL A 18 -4.84 10.78 14.13
N ALA A 19 -4.63 11.13 12.85
CA ALA A 19 -5.55 10.75 11.78
C ALA A 19 -5.69 9.21 11.63
N ALA A 20 -4.57 8.48 11.71
CA ALA A 20 -4.57 7.02 11.71
C ALA A 20 -5.29 6.44 12.93
N GLY A 21 -5.12 7.05 14.11
CA GLY A 21 -5.83 6.69 15.33
C GLY A 21 -7.34 6.83 15.19
N CYS A 22 -7.81 7.94 14.59
CA CYS A 22 -9.23 8.10 14.25
C CYS A 22 -9.71 6.99 13.31
N ILE A 23 -9.00 6.70 12.22
CA ILE A 23 -9.39 5.61 11.30
C ILE A 23 -9.52 4.27 12.05
N CYS A 24 -8.56 3.94 12.92
CA CYS A 24 -8.62 2.73 13.74
C CYS A 24 -9.82 2.73 14.69
N ALA A 25 -10.09 3.84 15.39
CA ALA A 25 -11.24 3.95 16.29
C ALA A 25 -12.57 3.77 15.54
N GLY A 26 -12.69 4.34 14.35
CA GLY A 26 -13.87 4.16 13.49
C GLY A 26 -14.07 2.71 13.04
N LEU A 27 -12.97 2.00 12.71
CA LEU A 27 -13.03 0.57 12.38
C LEU A 27 -13.41 -0.30 13.58
N VAL A 28 -12.96 0.04 14.79
CA VAL A 28 -13.36 -0.66 16.02
C VAL A 28 -14.86 -0.47 16.31
N LEU A 29 -15.38 0.75 16.15
CA LEU A 29 -16.82 1.03 16.27
C LEU A 29 -17.64 0.27 15.22
N TYR A 30 -17.11 0.18 14.00
CA TYR A 30 -17.73 -0.58 12.92
C TYR A 30 -17.75 -2.08 13.24
N ALA A 31 -16.65 -2.64 13.74
CA ALA A 31 -16.57 -4.03 14.19
C ALA A 31 -17.49 -4.33 15.39
N ALA A 32 -17.63 -3.38 16.32
CA ALA A 32 -18.55 -3.49 17.45
C ALA A 32 -20.02 -3.50 17.01
N ALA A 33 -20.37 -2.76 15.96
CA ALA A 33 -21.69 -2.82 15.35
C ALA A 33 -21.96 -4.18 14.68
N ASP A 34 -20.96 -4.71 13.96
CA ASP A 34 -21.02 -6.02 13.30
C ASP A 34 -21.05 -7.22 14.29
N TRP A 35 -20.61 -7.03 15.55
CA TRP A 35 -20.66 -8.08 16.58
C TRP A 35 -22.08 -8.61 16.82
N THR A 36 -23.09 -7.75 16.62
CA THR A 36 -24.49 -8.12 16.77
C THR A 36 -25.04 -8.98 15.61
N LEU A 37 -24.31 -9.05 14.48
CA LEU A 37 -24.77 -9.64 13.23
C LEU A 37 -24.01 -10.90 12.80
N ALA A 38 -22.85 -11.21 13.41
CA ALA A 38 -22.00 -12.35 13.02
C ALA A 38 -21.77 -13.34 14.19
N PRO A 39 -22.29 -14.59 14.14
CA PRO A 39 -22.32 -15.48 15.30
C PRO A 39 -21.12 -16.45 15.42
N SER A 40 -20.05 -16.34 14.62
CA SER A 40 -18.90 -17.27 14.73
C SER A 40 -17.54 -16.65 14.40
N PHE A 41 -16.77 -16.33 15.45
CA PHE A 41 -15.37 -15.91 15.33
C PHE A 41 -14.44 -17.09 15.60
N ARG A 42 -13.71 -17.56 14.57
CA ARG A 42 -12.63 -18.54 14.75
C ARG A 42 -11.29 -17.80 14.93
N PRO A 43 -10.55 -18.02 16.03
CA PRO A 43 -9.30 -17.30 16.30
C PRO A 43 -8.23 -17.57 15.24
N PHE A 44 -8.21 -18.75 14.64
CA PHE A 44 -7.31 -19.08 13.54
C PHE A 44 -7.51 -18.18 12.30
N GLY A 45 -8.76 -17.87 11.94
CA GLY A 45 -9.07 -16.97 10.83
C GLY A 45 -8.60 -15.53 11.12
N LEU A 46 -8.68 -15.11 12.39
CA LEU A 46 -8.20 -13.79 12.81
C LEU A 46 -6.68 -13.66 12.58
N VAL A 47 -5.90 -14.68 12.95
CA VAL A 47 -4.44 -14.71 12.73
C VAL A 47 -4.10 -14.61 11.24
N LEU A 48 -4.81 -15.35 10.38
CA LEU A 48 -4.62 -15.28 8.93
C LEU A 48 -4.92 -13.88 8.36
N VAL A 49 -5.98 -13.22 8.84
CA VAL A 49 -6.32 -11.85 8.43
C VAL A 49 -5.23 -10.86 8.87
N PHE A 50 -4.71 -10.98 10.10
CA PHE A 50 -3.61 -10.14 10.57
C PHE A 50 -2.35 -10.31 9.69
N LEU A 51 -1.96 -11.54 9.39
CA LEU A 51 -0.81 -11.82 8.53
C LEU A 51 -1.01 -11.26 7.11
N SER A 52 -2.21 -11.39 6.56
CA SER A 52 -2.58 -10.83 5.25
C SER A 52 -2.46 -9.30 5.23
N ILE A 53 -2.94 -8.60 6.26
CA ILE A 53 -2.84 -7.14 6.34
C ILE A 53 -1.37 -6.69 6.43
N CYS A 54 -0.54 -7.43 7.16
CA CYS A 54 0.91 -7.19 7.21
C CYS A 54 1.52 -7.30 5.81
N ALA A 55 1.25 -8.39 5.08
CA ALA A 55 1.74 -8.59 3.72
C ALA A 55 1.25 -7.51 2.74
N ASP A 56 -0.05 -7.17 2.78
CA ASP A 56 -0.67 -6.12 1.95
C ASP A 56 -0.02 -4.75 2.17
N SER A 57 0.47 -4.48 3.39
CA SER A 57 1.15 -3.22 3.69
C SER A 57 2.61 -3.21 3.23
N VAL A 58 3.28 -4.35 3.08
CA VAL A 58 4.66 -4.43 2.60
C VAL A 58 4.74 -4.12 1.11
N LEU A 59 3.84 -4.70 0.30
CA LEU A 59 3.88 -4.62 -1.17
C LEU A 59 4.01 -3.18 -1.71
N PRO A 60 3.12 -2.22 -1.39
CA PRO A 60 3.20 -0.87 -1.93
C PRO A 60 4.41 -0.08 -1.39
N ASN A 61 4.93 -0.43 -0.21
CA ASN A 61 6.13 0.21 0.36
C ASN A 61 7.42 -0.33 -0.28
N ALA A 62 7.47 -1.63 -0.59
CA ALA A 62 8.55 -2.25 -1.35
C ALA A 62 8.60 -1.71 -2.79
N GLN A 63 7.42 -1.59 -3.44
CA GLN A 63 7.30 -0.96 -4.75
C GLN A 63 7.77 0.50 -4.73
N GLU A 64 7.40 1.28 -3.71
CA GLU A 64 7.91 2.65 -3.55
C GLU A 64 9.44 2.69 -3.43
N LYS A 65 10.06 1.78 -2.66
CA LYS A 65 11.51 1.72 -2.50
C LYS A 65 12.22 1.48 -3.83
N LEU A 66 11.69 0.56 -4.65
CA LEU A 66 12.22 0.25 -5.98
C LEU A 66 12.10 1.43 -6.95
N PHE A 67 11.03 2.21 -6.87
CA PHE A 67 10.90 3.44 -7.67
C PHE A 67 11.86 4.54 -7.22
N VAL A 68 12.18 4.63 -5.92
CA VAL A 68 13.14 5.61 -5.39
C VAL A 68 14.58 5.24 -5.75
N SER A 69 14.91 3.95 -5.87
CA SER A 69 16.25 3.48 -6.27
C SER A 69 16.57 3.66 -7.77
N GLY A 70 15.70 4.32 -8.54
CA GLY A 70 15.95 4.66 -9.94
C GLY A 70 15.54 3.60 -10.96
N SER A 71 14.86 2.53 -10.54
CA SER A 71 14.34 1.53 -11.47
C SER A 71 13.26 2.12 -12.37
N SER A 72 13.29 1.76 -13.65
CA SER A 72 12.27 2.23 -14.59
C SER A 72 10.89 1.71 -14.19
N ARG A 73 9.88 2.55 -14.35
CA ARG A 73 8.49 2.21 -14.02
C ARG A 73 8.03 0.92 -14.71
N SER A 74 8.41 0.76 -15.97
CA SER A 74 8.06 -0.42 -16.79
C SER A 74 8.73 -1.68 -16.26
N GLU A 75 9.97 -1.57 -15.80
CA GLU A 75 10.77 -2.68 -15.29
C GLU A 75 10.19 -3.26 -13.99
N VAL A 76 9.91 -2.40 -13.00
CA VAL A 76 9.32 -2.83 -11.73
C VAL A 76 7.95 -3.46 -11.95
N THR A 77 7.13 -2.90 -12.84
CA THR A 77 5.81 -3.45 -13.16
C THR A 77 5.91 -4.81 -13.85
N TYR A 78 6.85 -4.95 -14.79
CA TYR A 78 7.08 -6.20 -15.50
C TYR A 78 7.52 -7.32 -14.55
N TYR A 79 8.55 -7.08 -13.73
CA TYR A 79 9.05 -8.11 -12.80
C TYR A 79 8.02 -8.49 -11.73
N VAL A 80 7.28 -7.53 -11.18
CA VAL A 80 6.21 -7.83 -10.22
C VAL A 80 5.09 -8.65 -10.88
N ASN A 81 4.68 -8.29 -12.10
CA ASN A 81 3.63 -9.04 -12.81
C ASN A 81 4.08 -10.46 -13.17
N VAL A 82 5.34 -10.65 -13.59
CA VAL A 82 5.89 -11.99 -13.88
C VAL A 82 5.95 -12.84 -12.61
N LEU A 83 6.40 -12.28 -11.49
CA LEU A 83 6.45 -13.00 -10.21
C LEU A 83 5.03 -13.39 -9.76
N VAL A 84 4.07 -12.47 -9.83
CA VAL A 84 2.66 -12.74 -9.51
C VAL A 84 2.09 -13.81 -10.43
N LEU A 85 2.40 -13.78 -11.73
CA LEU A 85 1.97 -14.79 -12.69
C LEU A 85 2.48 -16.19 -12.27
N VAL A 86 3.78 -16.33 -11.98
CA VAL A 86 4.37 -17.61 -11.57
C VAL A 86 3.77 -18.09 -10.25
N ALA A 87 3.68 -17.22 -9.25
CA ALA A 87 3.14 -17.57 -7.92
C ALA A 87 1.66 -17.96 -7.98
N MET A 88 0.83 -17.19 -8.70
CA MET A 88 -0.60 -17.47 -8.85
C MET A 88 -0.84 -18.75 -9.65
N THR A 89 -0.08 -18.97 -10.74
CA THR A 89 -0.16 -20.20 -11.54
C THR A 89 0.20 -21.42 -10.69
N PHE A 90 1.28 -21.35 -9.90
CA PHE A 90 1.67 -22.45 -9.02
C PHE A 90 0.60 -22.72 -7.94
N SER A 91 0.08 -21.68 -7.30
CA SER A 91 -0.97 -21.82 -6.27
C SER A 91 -2.28 -22.39 -6.83
N THR A 92 -2.69 -22.00 -8.03
CA THR A 92 -3.91 -22.51 -8.68
C THR A 92 -3.73 -23.91 -9.26
N LEU A 93 -2.51 -24.26 -9.68
CA LEU A 93 -2.20 -25.62 -10.10
C LEU A 93 -2.25 -26.61 -8.93
N LEU A 94 -1.68 -26.25 -7.77
CA LEU A 94 -1.76 -27.05 -6.55
C LEU A 94 -3.20 -27.25 -6.05
N SER A 95 -4.06 -26.25 -6.24
CA SER A 95 -5.47 -26.31 -5.85
C SER A 95 -6.34 -27.10 -6.84
N GLY A 96 -5.85 -27.33 -8.07
CA GLY A 96 -6.58 -28.02 -9.14
C GLY A 96 -7.61 -27.14 -9.87
N ASP A 97 -7.84 -25.92 -9.41
CA ASP A 97 -8.86 -25.01 -9.95
C ASP A 97 -8.55 -24.51 -11.35
N LEU A 98 -7.28 -24.52 -11.77
CA LEU A 98 -6.85 -24.05 -13.09
C LEU A 98 -7.48 -24.89 -14.21
N LEU A 99 -7.45 -26.22 -14.07
CA LEU A 99 -8.03 -27.15 -15.05
C LEU A 99 -9.55 -27.06 -15.05
N SER A 100 -10.16 -26.96 -13.88
CA SER A 100 -11.61 -26.80 -13.71
C SER A 100 -12.13 -25.52 -14.36
N THR A 101 -11.41 -24.40 -14.17
CA THR A 101 -11.76 -23.09 -14.75
C THR A 101 -11.59 -23.10 -16.27
N TRP A 102 -10.55 -23.77 -16.77
CA TRP A 102 -10.32 -23.91 -18.21
C TRP A 102 -11.42 -24.71 -18.90
N ALA A 103 -11.80 -25.86 -18.33
CA ALA A 103 -12.90 -26.67 -18.83
C ALA A 103 -14.21 -25.86 -18.86
N PHE A 104 -14.52 -25.15 -17.78
CA PHE A 104 -15.70 -24.29 -17.68
C PHE A 104 -15.71 -23.15 -18.71
N ALA A 105 -14.55 -22.52 -18.95
CA ALA A 105 -14.41 -21.46 -19.95
C ALA A 105 -14.60 -21.99 -21.38
N SER A 106 -14.18 -23.22 -21.66
CA SER A 106 -14.35 -23.84 -22.98
C SER A 106 -15.79 -24.26 -23.28
N GLU A 107 -16.56 -24.60 -22.25
CA GLU A 107 -17.95 -25.05 -22.38
C GLU A 107 -18.93 -23.87 -22.49
N ASN A 108 -18.61 -22.71 -21.91
CA ASN A 108 -19.49 -21.54 -21.86
C ASN A 108 -18.84 -20.27 -22.46
N PRO A 109 -19.10 -19.94 -23.75
CA PRO A 109 -18.48 -18.79 -24.40
C PRO A 109 -18.86 -17.45 -23.74
N THR A 110 -20.06 -17.34 -23.16
CA THR A 110 -20.50 -16.15 -22.43
C THR A 110 -19.70 -15.94 -21.14
N ALA A 111 -19.35 -17.01 -20.43
CA ALA A 111 -18.53 -16.92 -19.22
C ALA A 111 -17.09 -16.52 -19.58
N ALA A 112 -16.54 -17.06 -20.67
CA ALA A 112 -15.24 -16.66 -21.20
C ALA A 112 -15.20 -15.17 -21.58
N LEU A 113 -16.30 -14.62 -22.15
CA LEU A 113 -16.42 -13.20 -22.45
C LEU A 113 -16.36 -12.34 -21.16
N TYR A 114 -17.13 -12.70 -20.12
CA TYR A 114 -17.11 -11.97 -18.86
C TYR A 114 -15.75 -12.02 -18.18
N LEU A 115 -15.08 -13.18 -18.18
CA LEU A 115 -13.71 -13.32 -17.68
C LEU A 115 -12.74 -12.42 -18.45
N THR A 116 -12.86 -12.37 -19.79
CA THR A 116 -12.02 -11.52 -20.63
C THR A 116 -12.24 -10.02 -20.36
N MET A 117 -13.51 -9.59 -20.25
CA MET A 117 -13.81 -8.19 -19.92
C MET A 117 -13.29 -7.82 -18.52
N TYR A 118 -13.44 -8.72 -17.56
CA TYR A 118 -12.93 -8.54 -16.20
C TYR A 118 -11.41 -8.41 -16.16
N THR A 119 -10.65 -9.22 -16.92
CA THR A 119 -9.18 -9.13 -16.95
C THR A 119 -8.71 -7.84 -17.59
N VAL A 120 -9.36 -7.37 -18.67
CA VAL A 120 -9.04 -6.08 -19.31
C VAL A 120 -9.23 -4.92 -18.33
N ILE A 121 -10.37 -4.87 -17.65
CA ILE A 121 -10.66 -3.82 -16.65
C ILE A 121 -9.66 -3.90 -15.49
N SER A 122 -9.35 -5.10 -15.01
CA SER A 122 -8.39 -5.32 -13.93
C SER A 122 -6.98 -4.87 -14.31
N TYR A 123 -6.56 -5.09 -15.56
CA TYR A 123 -5.26 -4.63 -16.05
C TYR A 123 -5.14 -3.10 -16.05
N VAL A 124 -6.18 -2.40 -16.51
CA VAL A 124 -6.25 -0.93 -16.44
C VAL A 124 -6.18 -0.46 -14.98
N ALA A 125 -6.91 -1.12 -14.08
CA ALA A 125 -6.90 -0.80 -12.65
C ALA A 125 -5.51 -0.96 -12.01
N ILE A 126 -4.78 -2.04 -12.32
CA ILE A 126 -3.40 -2.27 -11.86
C ILE A 126 -2.46 -1.18 -12.39
N GLY A 127 -2.62 -0.77 -13.66
CA GLY A 127 -1.86 0.32 -14.26
C GLY A 127 -2.08 1.67 -13.54
N VAL A 128 -3.32 1.99 -13.18
CA VAL A 128 -3.67 3.16 -12.35
C VAL A 128 -3.10 3.02 -10.94
N HIS A 129 -3.14 1.82 -10.34
CA HIS A 129 -2.59 1.56 -9.02
C HIS A 129 -1.08 1.81 -8.96
N MET A 130 -0.31 1.29 -9.92
CA MET A 130 1.12 1.59 -10.04
C MET A 130 1.40 3.09 -10.24
N ASN A 131 0.55 3.77 -11.01
CA ASN A 131 0.63 5.22 -11.22
C ASN A 131 0.56 5.99 -9.90
N VAL A 132 -0.35 5.57 -9.02
CA VAL A 132 -0.54 6.17 -7.71
C VAL A 132 0.68 5.94 -6.82
N ILE A 133 1.23 4.72 -6.78
CA ILE A 133 2.40 4.41 -5.96
C ILE A 133 3.61 5.24 -6.40
N ASN A 134 3.87 5.31 -7.72
CA ASN A 134 4.99 6.07 -8.25
C ASN A 134 4.86 7.58 -7.98
N LYS A 135 3.65 8.16 -8.10
CA LYS A 135 3.45 9.61 -7.91
C LYS A 135 3.25 10.03 -6.45
N PHE A 136 2.65 9.19 -5.61
CA PHE A 136 2.18 9.57 -4.27
C PHE A 136 2.79 8.73 -3.13
N GLY A 137 3.57 7.69 -3.46
CA GLY A 137 4.16 6.77 -2.50
C GLY A 137 3.20 5.71 -1.99
N GLY A 138 3.75 4.67 -1.35
CA GLY A 138 3.02 3.49 -0.89
C GLY A 138 2.00 3.82 0.21
N VAL A 139 2.34 4.75 1.13
CA VAL A 139 1.42 5.15 2.22
C VAL A 139 0.14 5.80 1.69
N THR A 140 0.23 6.64 0.65
CA THR A 140 -0.98 7.23 0.04
C THR A 140 -1.80 6.17 -0.69
N CYS A 141 -1.11 5.21 -1.32
CA CYS A 141 -1.77 4.12 -2.02
C CYS A 141 -2.62 3.27 -1.07
N VAL A 142 -2.07 2.87 0.09
CA VAL A 142 -2.81 2.15 1.12
C VAL A 142 -4.00 2.98 1.63
N LEU A 143 -3.80 4.27 1.85
CA LEU A 143 -4.85 5.19 2.29
C LEU A 143 -6.00 5.27 1.28
N LEU A 144 -5.69 5.40 -0.01
CA LEU A 144 -6.68 5.39 -1.10
C LEU A 144 -7.41 4.04 -1.21
N GLY A 145 -6.70 2.93 -0.99
CA GLY A 145 -7.29 1.59 -0.96
C GLY A 145 -8.30 1.43 0.18
N THR A 146 -7.96 1.89 1.38
CA THR A 146 -8.88 1.92 2.53
C THR A 146 -10.06 2.84 2.25
N GLY A 147 -9.84 4.01 1.65
CA GLY A 147 -10.90 4.92 1.26
C GLY A 147 -11.89 4.31 0.27
N ARG A 148 -11.38 3.67 -0.79
CA ARG A 148 -12.22 2.95 -1.76
C ARG A 148 -13.08 1.88 -1.06
N LYS A 149 -12.47 1.06 -0.19
CA LYS A 149 -13.18 0.03 0.57
C LYS A 149 -14.28 0.64 1.46
N ALA A 150 -13.96 1.70 2.19
CA ALA A 150 -14.93 2.40 3.04
C ALA A 150 -16.09 3.01 2.24
N MET A 151 -15.81 3.66 1.12
CA MET A 151 -16.84 4.24 0.25
C MET A 151 -17.76 3.16 -0.34
N THR A 152 -17.22 2.00 -0.74
CA THR A 152 -18.03 0.88 -1.21
C THR A 152 -18.95 0.33 -0.12
N ILE A 153 -18.45 0.19 1.12
CA ILE A 153 -19.26 -0.24 2.25
C ILE A 153 -20.40 0.76 2.49
N MET A 154 -20.11 2.05 2.47
CA MET A 154 -21.14 3.09 2.63
C MET A 154 -22.21 3.04 1.54
N LEU A 155 -21.77 2.92 0.29
CA LEU A 155 -22.69 2.82 -0.84
C LEU A 155 -23.57 1.56 -0.73
N SER A 156 -23.01 0.45 -0.26
CA SER A 156 -23.74 -0.79 -0.03
C SER A 156 -24.89 -0.61 0.97
N PHE A 157 -24.65 0.09 2.10
CA PHE A 157 -25.71 0.38 3.06
C PHE A 157 -26.78 1.34 2.56
N ILE A 158 -26.42 2.29 1.69
CA ILE A 158 -27.40 3.21 1.09
C ILE A 158 -28.31 2.46 0.10
N ILE A 159 -27.75 1.56 -0.70
CA ILE A 159 -28.48 0.84 -1.75
C ILE A 159 -29.28 -0.35 -1.17
N PHE A 160 -28.76 -1.04 -0.15
CA PHE A 160 -29.42 -2.18 0.47
C PHE A 160 -29.88 -1.84 1.89
N PRO A 161 -31.20 -1.74 2.15
CA PRO A 161 -31.73 -1.42 3.46
C PRO A 161 -31.56 -2.62 4.41
N LYS A 162 -30.39 -2.71 5.06
CA LYS A 162 -30.14 -3.62 6.18
C LYS A 162 -30.39 -2.88 7.51
N GLN A 163 -30.53 -3.62 8.61
CA GLN A 163 -30.81 -3.03 9.94
C GLN A 163 -29.74 -2.00 10.32
N PHE A 164 -30.12 -0.73 10.19
CA PHE A 164 -29.24 0.40 10.44
C PHE A 164 -29.12 0.62 11.95
N SER A 165 -27.90 0.48 12.46
CA SER A 165 -27.56 0.89 13.83
C SER A 165 -26.82 2.22 13.79
N TRP A 166 -27.08 3.10 14.77
CA TRP A 166 -26.42 4.40 14.91
C TRP A 166 -24.88 4.30 15.00
N PHE A 167 -24.37 3.17 15.46
CA PHE A 167 -22.93 2.89 15.51
C PHE A 167 -22.27 2.84 14.12
N TYR A 168 -22.97 2.39 13.08
CA TYR A 168 -22.45 2.37 11.71
C TYR A 168 -22.25 3.79 11.16
N VAL A 169 -23.18 4.70 11.47
CA VAL A 169 -23.14 6.10 11.02
C VAL A 169 -21.98 6.82 11.68
N PHE A 170 -21.84 6.68 13.01
CA PHE A 170 -20.72 7.29 13.75
C PHE A 170 -19.37 6.71 13.33
N GLY A 171 -19.24 5.38 13.23
CA GLY A 171 -18.01 4.72 12.79
C GLY A 171 -17.61 5.16 11.38
N SER A 172 -18.58 5.22 10.46
CA SER A 172 -18.35 5.70 9.09
C SER A 172 -17.87 7.14 9.03
N SER A 173 -18.58 8.05 9.69
CA SER A 173 -18.23 9.47 9.69
C SER A 173 -16.81 9.69 10.23
N LEU A 174 -16.40 8.88 11.20
CA LEU A 174 -15.08 8.96 11.81
C LEU A 174 -13.97 8.41 10.88
N VAL A 175 -14.24 7.31 10.16
CA VAL A 175 -13.33 6.79 9.12
C VAL A 175 -13.19 7.78 7.96
N LEU A 176 -14.32 8.30 7.46
CA LEU A 176 -14.34 9.28 6.37
C LEU A 176 -13.64 10.59 6.78
N GLY A 177 -13.91 11.09 7.98
CA GLY A 177 -13.26 12.28 8.53
C GLY A 177 -11.75 12.09 8.71
N GLY A 178 -11.31 10.96 9.25
CA GLY A 178 -9.88 10.65 9.39
C GLY A 178 -9.17 10.52 8.04
N LEU A 179 -9.85 9.93 7.04
CA LEU A 179 -9.34 9.79 5.69
C LEU A 179 -9.23 11.14 4.96
N THR A 180 -10.27 11.97 5.00
CA THR A 180 -10.26 13.29 4.35
C THR A 180 -9.24 14.21 5.01
N TYR A 181 -9.14 14.20 6.35
CA TYR A 181 -8.12 14.96 7.08
C TYR A 181 -6.70 14.52 6.70
N SER A 182 -6.43 13.21 6.67
CA SER A 182 -5.11 12.67 6.27
C SER A 182 -4.79 12.99 4.80
N GLY A 183 -5.79 12.96 3.92
CA GLY A 183 -5.68 13.38 2.52
C GLY A 183 -5.37 14.87 2.37
N LEU A 184 -6.07 15.73 3.12
CA LEU A 184 -5.90 17.18 3.10
C LEU A 184 -4.57 17.61 3.72
N ASP A 185 -4.15 17.04 4.86
CA ASP A 185 -2.83 17.32 5.46
C ASP A 185 -1.70 17.00 4.47
N LYS A 186 -1.84 15.90 3.74
CA LYS A 186 -0.88 15.49 2.72
C LYS A 186 -0.93 16.36 1.45
N ALA A 187 -2.10 16.86 1.06
CA ALA A 187 -2.27 17.80 -0.04
C ALA A 187 -1.73 19.19 0.33
N ASN A 188 -1.95 19.64 1.56
CA ASN A 188 -1.49 20.93 2.06
C ASN A 188 0.04 20.96 2.22
N ASN A 189 0.66 19.88 2.74
CA ASN A 189 2.11 19.72 2.77
C ASN A 189 2.77 19.63 1.38
N ARG A 190 1.99 19.39 0.31
CA ARG A 190 2.50 19.46 -1.07
C ARG A 190 2.49 20.89 -1.65
N ASN A 191 1.63 21.77 -1.13
CA ASN A 191 1.50 23.16 -1.56
C ASN A 191 2.40 24.12 -0.76
N ALA A 192 3.00 23.67 0.35
CA ALA A 192 4.11 24.39 0.96
C ALA A 192 5.30 24.41 -0.02
N PRO A 193 5.96 25.58 -0.23
CA PRO A 193 7.15 25.64 -1.06
C PRO A 193 8.17 24.64 -0.52
N LYS A 194 8.61 23.71 -1.38
CA LYS A 194 9.62 22.72 -1.03
C LYS A 194 10.88 23.48 -0.60
N MET A 195 11.07 23.63 0.71
CA MET A 195 12.35 24.01 1.27
C MET A 195 13.39 23.01 0.73
N PRO A 196 14.54 23.48 0.21
CA PRO A 196 15.51 22.64 -0.45
C PRO A 196 15.88 21.49 0.48
N LYS A 197 15.65 20.25 0.02
CA LYS A 197 16.12 19.06 0.71
C LYS A 197 17.63 19.21 0.87
N ALA A 198 18.07 19.48 2.10
CA ALA A 198 19.47 19.37 2.47
C ALA A 198 19.93 17.96 2.12
N LYS A 199 20.78 17.90 1.08
CA LYS A 199 21.42 16.72 0.53
C LYS A 199 22.44 16.23 1.56
N ASN A 200 22.05 15.33 2.45
CA ASN A 200 22.97 14.50 3.23
C ASN A 200 22.49 13.05 3.04
N SER A 201 23.25 12.09 2.52
CA SER A 201 24.68 12.03 2.27
C SER A 201 24.92 10.76 1.45
N SER A 202 25.44 10.90 0.22
CA SER A 202 26.00 9.78 -0.53
C SER A 202 27.25 9.25 0.21
N PRO A 203 27.45 7.93 0.31
CA PRO A 203 28.63 7.35 0.96
C PRO A 203 29.95 7.64 0.23
N GLU A 204 29.92 8.15 -1.00
CA GLU A 204 31.12 8.46 -1.81
C GLU A 204 31.97 9.63 -1.31
N LEU A 205 31.44 10.51 -0.45
CA LEU A 205 32.21 11.67 0.06
C LEU A 205 33.07 11.35 1.29
N ARG A 206 32.82 10.23 1.99
CA ARG A 206 33.63 9.82 3.14
C ARG A 206 34.92 9.10 2.75
N GLU A 207 34.93 8.46 1.59
CA GLU A 207 36.14 7.79 1.05
C GLU A 207 37.15 8.81 0.53
N LYS A 208 36.67 9.89 -0.11
CA LYS A 208 37.54 10.95 -0.65
C LYS A 208 38.19 11.81 0.43
N SER A 209 37.51 12.04 1.56
CA SER A 209 38.11 12.74 2.70
C SER A 209 39.11 11.87 3.47
N LEU A 210 38.91 10.55 3.54
CA LEU A 210 39.85 9.66 4.22
C LEU A 210 41.15 9.50 3.42
N ASN A 211 41.06 9.36 2.09
CA ASN A 211 42.25 9.29 1.23
C ASN A 211 43.04 10.60 1.15
N ASN A 212 42.39 11.77 1.25
CA ASN A 212 43.13 13.03 1.27
C ASN A 212 43.88 13.26 2.59
N ASN A 213 43.37 12.77 3.74
CA ASN A 213 44.09 12.91 5.01
C ASN A 213 45.27 11.94 5.13
N LEU A 214 45.28 10.79 4.43
CA LEU A 214 46.43 9.89 4.44
C LEU A 214 47.60 10.38 3.57
N ASN A 215 47.33 11.26 2.60
CA ASN A 215 48.34 11.79 1.68
C ASN A 215 48.98 13.10 2.18
N GLU A 216 48.40 13.79 3.18
CA GLU A 216 49.00 15.00 3.75
C GLU A 216 50.02 14.71 4.87
N ASP A 217 50.06 13.50 5.41
CA ASP A 217 51.01 13.10 6.47
C ASP A 217 52.35 12.56 5.94
N GLU A 218 52.53 12.40 4.61
CA GLU A 218 53.78 11.88 4.00
C GLU A 218 54.70 12.95 3.36
N GLU A 219 54.29 14.23 3.30
CA GLU A 219 55.14 15.33 2.78
C GLU A 219 55.40 16.43 3.83
N GLN A 220 56.15 16.09 4.89
CA GLN A 220 56.95 17.08 5.63
C GLN A 220 58.41 17.04 5.16
N PRO A 221 58.94 18.11 4.54
CA PRO A 221 60.36 18.20 4.21
C PRO A 221 61.19 18.47 5.47
N LEU A 222 61.94 17.46 5.92
CA LEU A 222 63.00 17.61 6.91
C LEU A 222 64.24 18.21 6.21
N CYS A 223 64.46 19.53 6.32
CA CYS A 223 65.70 20.16 5.92
C CYS A 223 66.07 21.34 6.84
N LYS A 224 66.76 21.02 7.93
CA LYS A 224 68.01 21.65 8.42
C LYS A 224 68.54 20.88 9.62
#